data_AF-A0A0J1GWI9-F1
#
_entry.id   AF-A0A0J1GWI9-F1
#
_cell.length_a   1.000
_cell.length_b   1.000
_cell.length_c   1.000
_cell.angle_alpha   90.00
_cell.angle_beta   90.00
_cell.angle_gamma   90.00
#
_symmetry.space_group_name_H-M   'P 1'
#
loop_
_entity.id
_entity.type
_entity.pdbx_description
1 polymer ?
#
loop_
_entity_poly.entity_id
_entity_poly.type
_entity_poly.pdbx_seq_one_letter_code
_entity_poly.pdbx_strand_id
1 'polypeptide(L)'
;MCETRFDIQNIEGDFYNVESPENNVDSIINIIIGDIASANVRIDRTDRSFPANVITKINHNMLKTKRRIVLQYKSYSSHIEKAYTLAEQNIINGKQTAMELLNEMYCNSLDKYDIDSFEPDIEQVRQHADDIISDVIKQLRKFVYSSANVTQYKEQVEIGLNVVVAHGFVECCVLENPNNATN
;
A
#
# COMPACT_ATOMS: atom_id res chain seq x y z
N MET A 1 -27.43 20.27 58.33
CA MET A 1 -26.40 20.80 57.42
C MET A 1 -25.57 19.62 56.98
N CYS A 2 -25.68 19.21 55.71
CA CYS A 2 -24.82 18.18 55.13
C CYS A 2 -23.70 18.88 54.38
N GLU A 3 -22.45 18.64 54.79
CA GLU A 3 -21.27 19.04 54.04
C GLU A 3 -21.03 18.03 52.91
N THR A 4 -21.17 18.47 51.66
CA THR A 4 -20.75 17.69 50.51
C THR A 4 -19.24 17.88 50.33
N ARG A 5 -18.45 16.86 50.70
CA ARG A 5 -17.02 16.81 50.35
C ARG A 5 -16.88 16.37 48.89
N PHE A 6 -16.25 17.22 48.08
CA PHE A 6 -15.78 16.84 46.75
C PHE A 6 -14.30 16.49 46.86
N ASP A 7 -13.96 15.21 46.68
CA ASP A 7 -12.58 14.80 46.43
C ASP A 7 -12.27 15.03 44.96
N ILE A 8 -11.52 16.10 44.67
CA ILE A 8 -10.89 16.28 43.37
C ILE A 8 -9.64 15.40 43.38
N GLN A 9 -9.76 14.18 42.85
CA GLN A 9 -8.59 13.38 42.54
C GLN A 9 -7.76 14.13 41.50
N ASN A 10 -6.47 14.33 41.80
CA ASN A 10 -5.50 14.86 40.84
C ASN A 10 -5.55 14.01 39.57
N ILE A 11 -6.01 14.62 38.48
CA ILE A 11 -5.82 14.06 37.15
C ILE A 11 -4.40 14.48 36.75
N GLU A 12 -3.42 13.62 37.00
CA GLU A 12 -2.10 13.72 36.37
C GLU A 12 -2.29 13.34 34.88
N GLY A 13 -2.78 14.30 34.11
CA GLY A 13 -2.84 14.21 32.67
C GLY A 13 -1.49 14.61 32.10
N ASP A 14 -0.70 13.64 31.66
CA ASP A 14 0.36 13.88 30.69
C ASP A 14 -0.28 14.28 29.36
N PHE A 15 -0.62 15.56 29.21
CA PHE A 15 -1.07 16.15 27.96
C PHE A 15 0.14 16.50 27.07
N TYR A 16 0.99 15.52 26.77
CA TYR A 16 1.93 15.66 25.66
C TYR A 16 1.25 15.18 24.38
N ASN A 17 0.35 16.01 23.84
CA ASN A 17 -0.05 15.98 22.43
C ASN A 17 1.11 16.50 21.55
N VAL A 18 2.31 15.96 21.72
CA VAL A 18 3.39 16.19 20.78
C VAL A 18 3.22 15.14 19.71
N GLU A 19 2.71 15.55 18.54
CA GLU A 19 2.70 14.68 17.38
C GLU A 19 4.11 14.09 17.21
N SER A 20 4.19 12.76 17.07
CA SER A 20 5.47 12.08 16.93
C SER A 20 6.29 12.75 15.81
N PRO A 21 7.61 12.99 15.99
CA PRO A 21 8.43 13.69 14.99
C PRO A 21 8.36 13.08 13.59
N GLU A 22 8.14 11.76 13.51
CA GLU A 22 7.88 10.98 12.30
C GLU A 22 6.69 11.50 11.47
N ASN A 23 5.68 12.12 12.10
CA ASN A 23 4.52 12.65 11.40
C ASN A 23 4.78 13.98 10.68
N ASN A 24 5.93 14.63 10.97
CA ASN A 24 6.36 15.87 10.33
C ASN A 24 7.28 15.63 9.12
N VAL A 25 7.37 14.39 8.65
CA VAL A 25 8.22 14.01 7.52
C VAL A 25 7.35 13.77 6.28
N ASP A 26 7.76 14.37 5.17
CA ASP A 26 7.13 14.14 3.87
C ASP A 26 7.40 12.72 3.36
N SER A 27 6.41 12.15 2.68
CA SER A 27 6.53 10.83 2.09
C SER A 27 6.58 10.88 0.56
N ILE A 28 7.54 10.18 -0.03
CA ILE A 28 7.66 10.02 -1.51
C ILE A 28 6.41 9.32 -2.06
N ILE A 29 5.89 8.31 -1.34
CA ILE A 29 4.71 7.57 -1.80
C ILE A 29 3.46 8.47 -1.88
N ASN A 30 3.39 9.50 -1.04
CA ASN A 30 2.30 10.49 -1.12
C ASN A 30 2.41 11.43 -2.30
N ILE A 31 3.62 11.73 -2.77
CA ILE A 31 3.81 12.45 -4.03
C ILE A 31 3.28 11.61 -5.19
N ILE A 32 3.66 10.32 -5.24
CA ILE A 32 3.19 9.38 -6.27
C ILE A 32 1.66 9.21 -6.21
N ILE A 33 1.08 9.04 -5.02
CA ILE A 33 -0.37 8.95 -4.82
C ILE A 33 -1.06 10.25 -5.24
N GLY A 34 -0.48 11.41 -4.94
CA GLY A 34 -0.98 12.72 -5.34
C GLY A 34 -1.05 12.90 -6.85
N ASP A 35 -0.02 12.45 -7.57
CA ASP A 35 0.03 12.45 -9.03
C ASP A 35 -1.05 11.53 -9.64
N ILE A 36 -1.23 10.33 -9.07
CA ILE A 36 -2.28 9.38 -9.48
C ILE A 36 -3.68 9.95 -9.19
N ALA A 37 -3.87 10.57 -8.03
CA ALA A 37 -5.13 11.18 -7.61
C ALA A 37 -5.57 12.33 -8.53
N SER A 38 -4.59 13.06 -9.08
CA SER A 38 -4.81 14.19 -9.98
C SER A 38 -4.98 13.78 -11.45
N ALA A 39 -4.81 12.49 -11.76
CA ALA A 39 -4.92 11.97 -13.12
C ALA A 39 -6.37 12.02 -13.65
N ASN A 40 -6.53 12.53 -14.88
CA ASN A 40 -7.81 12.47 -15.57
C ASN A 40 -7.99 11.08 -16.22
N VAL A 41 -8.60 10.16 -15.46
CA VAL A 41 -8.77 8.77 -15.89
C VAL A 41 -10.22 8.45 -16.24
N ARG A 42 -10.42 7.86 -17.42
CA ARG A 42 -11.69 7.25 -17.79
C ARG A 42 -11.72 5.79 -17.32
N ILE A 43 -12.49 5.53 -16.28
CA ILE A 43 -12.64 4.17 -15.74
C ILE A 43 -13.65 3.40 -16.58
N ASP A 44 -13.18 2.40 -17.32
CA ASP A 44 -14.04 1.40 -17.94
C ASP A 44 -14.29 0.24 -16.97
N ARG A 45 -15.53 0.13 -16.50
CA ARG A 45 -15.96 -0.93 -15.55
C ARG A 45 -16.45 -2.19 -16.27
N THR A 46 -16.60 -2.15 -17.59
CA THR A 46 -17.14 -3.25 -18.40
C THR A 46 -16.05 -4.25 -18.79
N ASP A 47 -14.84 -3.76 -19.06
CA ASP A 47 -13.72 -4.59 -19.43
C ASP A 47 -12.99 -5.17 -18.20
N ARG A 48 -13.24 -6.45 -17.95
CA ARG A 48 -12.62 -7.23 -16.85
C ARG A 48 -11.44 -8.09 -17.30
N SER A 49 -10.98 -7.91 -18.54
CA SER A 49 -9.83 -8.65 -19.06
C SER A 49 -8.52 -8.10 -18.51
N PHE A 50 -7.52 -8.96 -18.36
CA PHE A 50 -6.16 -8.57 -17.99
C PHE A 50 -5.19 -8.97 -19.11
N PRO A 51 -4.05 -8.27 -19.24
CA PRO A 51 -2.93 -8.74 -20.05
C PRO A 51 -2.49 -10.15 -19.65
N ALA A 52 -2.00 -10.95 -20.61
CA ALA A 52 -1.69 -12.37 -20.38
C ALA A 52 -0.70 -12.61 -19.23
N ASN A 53 0.35 -11.80 -19.12
CA ASN A 53 1.32 -11.87 -18.02
C ASN A 53 0.67 -11.64 -16.65
N VAL A 54 -0.27 -10.69 -16.56
CA VAL A 54 -1.02 -10.40 -15.33
C VAL A 54 -1.96 -11.55 -14.98
N ILE A 55 -2.62 -12.17 -15.97
CA ILE A 55 -3.45 -13.38 -15.76
C ILE A 55 -2.59 -14.51 -15.21
N THR A 56 -1.43 -14.77 -15.80
CA THR A 56 -0.50 -15.80 -15.34
C THR A 56 -0.13 -15.58 -13.88
N LYS A 57 0.18 -14.33 -13.49
CA LYS A 57 0.53 -14.00 -12.10
C LYS A 57 -0.65 -14.14 -11.13
N ILE A 58 -1.85 -13.72 -11.54
CA ILE A 58 -3.09 -13.90 -10.74
C ILE A 58 -3.32 -15.39 -10.46
N ASN A 59 -3.20 -16.23 -11.49
CA ASN A 59 -3.40 -17.67 -11.36
C ASN A 59 -2.29 -18.32 -10.53
N HIS A 60 -1.03 -17.93 -10.76
CA HIS A 60 0.13 -18.43 -10.02
C HIS A 60 0.01 -18.16 -8.51
N ASN A 61 -0.52 -17.01 -8.11
CA ASN A 61 -0.71 -16.64 -6.70
C ASN A 61 -2.11 -16.96 -6.15
N MET A 62 -2.95 -17.64 -6.93
CA MET A 62 -4.34 -17.98 -6.57
C MET A 62 -5.18 -16.78 -6.09
N LEU A 63 -4.96 -15.58 -6.66
CA LEU A 63 -5.60 -14.36 -6.20
C LEU A 63 -7.09 -14.31 -6.55
N LYS A 64 -7.97 -14.14 -5.54
CA LYS A 64 -9.42 -14.21 -5.74
C LYS A 64 -10.07 -12.83 -5.71
N THR A 65 -10.31 -12.30 -4.51
CA THR A 65 -11.08 -11.07 -4.31
C THR A 65 -10.28 -9.82 -4.67
N LYS A 66 -8.97 -9.85 -4.43
CA LYS A 66 -8.05 -8.73 -4.63
C LYS A 66 -7.60 -8.54 -6.06
N ARG A 67 -7.93 -9.44 -7.00
CA ARG A 67 -7.77 -9.15 -8.44
C ARG A 67 -8.50 -7.86 -8.88
N ARG A 68 -9.48 -7.38 -8.09
CA ARG A 68 -10.17 -6.11 -8.32
C ARG A 68 -9.24 -4.88 -8.25
N ILE A 69 -8.21 -4.88 -7.40
CA ILE A 69 -7.25 -3.75 -7.38
C ILE A 69 -6.40 -3.74 -8.66
N VAL A 70 -6.15 -4.90 -9.25
CA VAL A 70 -5.44 -5.03 -10.53
C VAL A 70 -6.29 -4.48 -11.69
N LEU A 71 -7.63 -4.60 -11.62
CA LEU A 71 -8.52 -3.94 -12.59
C LEU A 71 -8.44 -2.42 -12.48
N GLN A 72 -8.30 -1.92 -11.25
CA GLN A 72 -8.12 -0.49 -11.02
C GLN A 72 -6.79 -0.02 -11.63
N TYR A 73 -5.70 -0.74 -11.38
CA TYR A 73 -4.41 -0.48 -12.03
C TYR A 73 -4.51 -0.38 -13.55
N LYS A 74 -5.29 -1.25 -14.21
CA LYS A 74 -5.46 -1.20 -15.68
C LYS A 74 -5.88 0.17 -16.20
N SER A 75 -6.78 0.88 -15.52
CA SER A 75 -7.19 2.24 -15.92
C SER A 75 -6.13 3.31 -15.62
N TYR A 76 -5.24 3.04 -14.67
CA TYR A 76 -4.24 3.98 -14.17
C TYR A 76 -2.80 3.66 -14.60
N SER A 77 -2.56 2.58 -15.35
CA SER A 77 -1.22 2.03 -15.61
C SER A 77 -0.24 3.06 -16.18
N SER A 78 -0.66 3.82 -17.19
CA SER A 78 0.18 4.90 -17.77
C SER A 78 0.45 6.05 -16.79
N HIS A 79 -0.48 6.31 -15.86
CA HIS A 79 -0.36 7.40 -14.90
C HIS A 79 0.55 7.04 -13.74
N ILE A 80 0.47 5.81 -13.23
CA ILE A 80 1.39 5.34 -12.19
C ILE A 80 2.83 5.21 -12.71
N GLU A 81 3.03 4.71 -13.94
CA GLU A 81 4.37 4.71 -14.55
C GLU A 81 4.94 6.13 -14.69
N LYS A 82 4.11 7.08 -15.10
CA LYS A 82 4.49 8.48 -15.16
C LYS A 82 4.82 9.05 -13.77
N ALA A 83 3.99 8.78 -12.76
CA ALA A 83 4.21 9.24 -11.39
C ALA A 83 5.53 8.72 -10.82
N TYR A 84 5.83 7.43 -11.00
CA TYR A 84 7.13 6.86 -10.62
C TYR A 84 8.30 7.46 -11.40
N THR A 85 8.14 7.70 -12.71
CA THR A 85 9.16 8.36 -13.53
C THR A 85 9.46 9.77 -13.02
N LEU A 86 8.42 10.53 -12.67
CA LEU A 86 8.59 11.87 -12.11
C LEU A 86 9.23 11.81 -10.72
N ALA A 87 8.84 10.86 -9.87
CA ALA A 87 9.48 10.67 -8.57
C ALA A 87 10.98 10.38 -8.72
N GLU A 88 11.36 9.49 -9.63
CA GLU A 88 12.76 9.15 -9.92
C GLU A 88 13.57 10.34 -10.48
N GLN A 89 12.93 11.21 -11.26
CA GLN A 89 13.57 12.40 -11.82
C GLN A 89 13.78 13.52 -10.79
N ASN A 90 12.85 13.68 -9.87
CA ASN A 90 12.84 14.80 -8.92
C ASN A 90 13.46 14.47 -7.57
N ILE A 91 13.53 13.17 -7.23
CA ILE A 91 14.00 12.68 -5.93
C ILE A 91 15.00 11.57 -6.20
N ILE A 92 16.18 11.66 -5.58
CA ILE A 92 17.21 10.63 -5.70
C ILE A 92 16.62 9.28 -5.29
N ASN A 93 16.63 8.31 -6.21
CA ASN A 93 16.08 6.97 -6.02
C ASN A 93 14.59 6.97 -5.62
N GLY A 94 13.80 7.94 -6.08
CA GLY A 94 12.41 8.12 -5.65
C GLY A 94 11.52 6.91 -5.92
N LYS A 95 11.57 6.34 -7.13
CA LYS A 95 10.84 5.10 -7.46
C LYS A 95 11.37 3.95 -6.63
N GLN A 96 12.69 3.76 -6.59
CA GLN A 96 13.29 2.63 -5.88
C GLN A 96 12.94 2.63 -4.39
N THR A 97 13.00 3.79 -3.74
CA THR A 97 12.65 3.95 -2.31
C THR A 97 11.18 3.62 -2.06
N ALA A 98 10.28 4.06 -2.94
CA ALA A 98 8.85 3.74 -2.85
C ALA A 98 8.57 2.24 -3.05
N MET A 99 9.29 1.58 -3.97
CA MET A 99 9.14 0.14 -4.19
C MET A 99 9.71 -0.69 -3.04
N GLU A 100 10.82 -0.26 -2.43
CA GLU A 100 11.40 -0.92 -1.25
C GLU A 100 10.46 -0.86 -0.05
N LEU A 101 9.79 0.28 0.16
CA LEU A 101 8.74 0.40 1.17
C LEU A 101 7.61 -0.64 0.98
N LEU A 102 7.16 -0.85 -0.27
CA LEU A 102 6.14 -1.85 -0.56
C LEU A 102 6.64 -3.28 -0.34
N ASN A 103 7.90 -3.55 -0.70
CA ASN A 103 8.55 -4.82 -0.45
C ASN A 103 8.64 -5.11 1.06
N GLU A 104 9.07 -4.14 1.86
CA GLU A 104 9.08 -4.25 3.32
C GLU A 104 7.69 -4.56 3.89
N MET A 105 6.65 -3.87 3.41
CA MET A 105 5.27 -4.15 3.82
C MET A 105 4.81 -5.56 3.42
N TYR A 106 5.27 -6.06 2.28
CA TYR A 106 5.03 -7.44 1.85
C TYR A 106 5.72 -8.43 2.78
N CYS A 107 7.01 -8.26 3.08
CA CYS A 107 7.75 -9.09 4.04
C CYS A 107 7.07 -9.09 5.41
N ASN A 108 6.72 -7.92 5.94
CA ASN A 108 5.97 -7.78 7.21
C ASN A 108 4.60 -8.49 7.18
N SER A 109 3.99 -8.64 6.00
CA SER A 109 2.74 -9.37 5.84
C SER A 109 2.97 -10.88 5.84
N LEU A 110 4.09 -11.36 5.28
CA LEU A 110 4.50 -12.76 5.29
C LEU A 110 4.83 -13.24 6.72
N ASP A 111 5.52 -12.40 7.50
CA ASP A 111 5.87 -12.68 8.89
C ASP A 111 4.66 -13.03 9.77
N LYS A 112 3.46 -12.50 9.45
CA LYS A 112 2.22 -12.79 10.19
C LYS A 112 1.76 -14.24 10.07
N TYR A 113 2.26 -14.93 9.06
CA TYR A 113 1.95 -16.32 8.76
C TYR A 113 3.17 -17.22 8.91
N ASP A 114 4.25 -16.72 9.53
CA ASP A 114 5.54 -17.40 9.68
C ASP A 114 6.14 -17.88 8.34
N ILE A 115 5.91 -17.12 7.26
CA ILE A 115 6.47 -17.39 5.93
C ILE A 115 7.80 -16.66 5.81
N ASP A 116 8.87 -17.38 5.44
CA ASP A 116 10.18 -16.76 5.19
C ASP A 116 10.10 -15.80 4.00
N SER A 117 10.40 -14.52 4.23
CA SER A 117 10.37 -13.51 3.17
C SER A 117 11.52 -13.63 2.17
N PHE A 118 12.61 -14.31 2.52
CA PHE A 118 13.76 -14.52 1.63
C PHE A 118 13.51 -15.69 0.66
N GLU A 119 12.93 -16.78 1.17
CA GLU A 119 12.54 -17.97 0.40
C GLU A 119 11.08 -18.38 0.70
N PRO A 120 10.10 -17.59 0.21
CA PRO A 120 8.69 -17.82 0.54
C PRO A 120 8.15 -19.12 -0.07
N ASP A 121 7.54 -19.96 0.78
CA ASP A 121 6.78 -21.12 0.32
C ASP A 121 5.53 -20.66 -0.44
N ILE A 122 5.54 -20.86 -1.75
CA ILE A 122 4.44 -20.49 -2.65
C ILE A 122 3.09 -21.08 -2.23
N GLU A 123 3.05 -22.28 -1.64
CA GLU A 123 1.79 -22.88 -1.20
C GLU A 123 1.20 -22.13 0.01
N GLN A 124 2.05 -21.66 0.92
CA GLN A 124 1.62 -20.83 2.04
C GLN A 124 1.21 -19.44 1.57
N VAL A 125 1.99 -18.83 0.66
CA VAL A 125 1.63 -17.53 0.06
C VAL A 125 0.27 -17.60 -0.65
N ARG A 126 0.02 -18.67 -1.42
CA ARG A 126 -1.27 -18.90 -2.11
C ARG A 126 -2.46 -19.01 -1.16
N GLN A 127 -2.26 -19.63 0.00
CA GLN A 127 -3.32 -19.77 1.01
C GLN A 127 -3.76 -18.41 1.59
N HIS A 128 -2.83 -17.46 1.66
CA HIS A 128 -3.03 -16.16 2.30
C HIS A 128 -2.97 -14.97 1.32
N ALA A 129 -2.90 -15.19 0.01
CA ALA A 129 -2.61 -14.14 -0.98
C ALA A 129 -3.52 -12.90 -0.90
N ASP A 130 -4.83 -13.12 -0.75
CA ASP A 130 -5.81 -12.02 -0.61
C ASP A 130 -5.64 -11.25 0.72
N ASP A 131 -5.27 -11.95 1.79
CA ASP A 131 -5.06 -11.37 3.12
C ASP A 131 -3.75 -10.60 3.18
N ILE A 132 -2.68 -11.15 2.59
CA ILE A 132 -1.39 -10.49 2.42
C ILE A 132 -1.57 -9.15 1.68
N ILE A 133 -2.25 -9.14 0.52
CA ILE A 133 -2.54 -7.87 -0.17
C ILE A 133 -3.38 -6.92 0.70
N SER A 134 -4.36 -7.44 1.43
CA SER A 134 -5.17 -6.61 2.34
C SER A 134 -4.33 -5.95 3.41
N ASP A 135 -3.34 -6.66 3.92
CA ASP A 135 -2.48 -6.19 4.97
C ASP A 135 -1.44 -5.19 4.45
N VAL A 136 -0.83 -5.42 3.28
CA VAL A 136 0.00 -4.43 2.58
C VAL A 136 -0.76 -3.12 2.38
N ILE A 137 -2.00 -3.17 1.89
CA ILE A 137 -2.85 -1.97 1.74
C ILE A 137 -3.09 -1.29 3.10
N LYS A 138 -3.32 -2.08 4.16
CA LYS A 138 -3.55 -1.55 5.51
C LYS A 138 -2.30 -0.86 6.07
N GLN A 139 -1.13 -1.47 5.92
CA GLN A 139 0.16 -0.91 6.31
C GLN A 139 0.44 0.39 5.54
N LEU A 140 0.29 0.36 4.22
CA LEU A 140 0.49 1.53 3.36
C LEU A 140 -0.47 2.66 3.70
N ARG A 141 -1.76 2.34 3.93
CA ARG A 141 -2.77 3.31 4.36
C ARG A 141 -2.33 4.03 5.64
N LYS A 142 -1.89 3.26 6.65
CA LYS A 142 -1.43 3.82 7.92
C LYS A 142 -0.26 4.77 7.71
N PHE A 143 0.74 4.32 6.94
CA PHE A 143 1.94 5.10 6.63
C PHE A 143 1.65 6.39 5.87
N VAL A 144 0.76 6.33 4.88
CA VAL A 144 0.33 7.49 4.09
C VAL A 144 -0.32 8.53 4.98
N TYR A 145 -1.33 8.13 5.77
CA TYR A 145 -2.07 9.07 6.62
C TYR A 145 -1.27 9.62 7.80
N SER A 146 -0.13 9.01 8.16
CA SER A 146 0.76 9.54 9.20
C SER A 146 1.76 10.57 8.69
N SER A 147 1.93 10.76 7.38
CA SER A 147 2.95 11.68 6.84
C SER A 147 2.46 13.11 6.66
N ALA A 148 3.39 14.06 6.58
CA ALA A 148 3.10 15.49 6.61
C ALA A 148 2.44 16.03 5.32
N ASN A 149 2.61 15.34 4.18
CA ASN A 149 2.21 15.83 2.86
C ASN A 149 0.90 15.22 2.31
N VAL A 150 0.02 14.72 3.17
CA VAL A 150 -1.32 14.26 2.75
C VAL A 150 -2.21 15.46 2.43
N THR A 151 -2.58 15.64 1.17
CA THR A 151 -3.36 16.82 0.74
C THR A 151 -4.56 16.50 -0.14
N GLN A 152 -4.88 15.21 -0.32
CA GLN A 152 -5.95 14.75 -1.22
C GLN A 152 -7.19 14.28 -0.45
N TYR A 153 -8.33 14.19 -1.15
CA TYR A 153 -9.53 13.59 -0.59
C TYR A 153 -9.30 12.12 -0.26
N LYS A 154 -9.89 11.63 0.84
CA LYS A 154 -9.70 10.24 1.31
C LYS A 154 -10.00 9.23 0.21
N GLU A 155 -11.06 9.44 -0.57
CA GLU A 155 -11.44 8.58 -1.68
C GLU A 155 -10.35 8.52 -2.77
N GLN A 156 -9.67 9.64 -3.04
CA GLN A 156 -8.57 9.70 -3.99
C GLN A 156 -7.32 9.01 -3.45
N VAL A 157 -7.04 9.18 -2.15
CA VAL A 157 -5.95 8.46 -1.48
C VAL A 157 -6.20 6.95 -1.56
N GLU A 158 -7.40 6.47 -1.26
CA GLU A 158 -7.75 5.05 -1.36
C GLU A 158 -7.61 4.50 -2.79
N ILE A 159 -7.92 5.32 -3.81
CA ILE A 159 -7.66 4.96 -5.21
C ILE A 159 -6.16 4.81 -5.44
N GLY A 160 -5.35 5.78 -5.03
CA GLY A 160 -3.90 5.76 -5.16
C GLY A 160 -3.27 4.56 -4.46
N LEU A 161 -3.67 4.28 -3.22
CA LEU A 161 -3.22 3.12 -2.45
C LEU A 161 -3.43 1.81 -3.22
N ASN A 162 -4.63 1.59 -3.75
CA ASN A 162 -4.94 0.37 -4.51
C ASN A 162 -4.12 0.27 -5.81
N VAL A 163 -3.93 1.39 -6.51
CA VAL A 163 -3.18 1.44 -7.77
C VAL A 163 -1.68 1.18 -7.52
N VAL A 164 -1.11 1.76 -6.46
CA VAL A 164 0.28 1.54 -6.03
C VAL A 164 0.53 0.08 -5.67
N VAL A 165 -0.32 -0.52 -4.83
CA VAL A 165 -0.15 -1.94 -4.46
C VAL A 165 -0.35 -2.86 -5.66
N ALA A 166 -1.31 -2.55 -6.54
CA ALA A 166 -1.52 -3.32 -7.76
C ALA A 166 -0.36 -3.22 -8.76
N HIS A 167 0.32 -2.07 -8.82
CA HIS A 167 1.56 -1.93 -9.59
C HIS A 167 2.71 -2.73 -8.96
N GLY A 168 2.87 -2.68 -7.63
CA GLY A 168 3.81 -3.56 -6.91
C GLY A 168 3.56 -5.05 -7.18
N PHE A 169 2.29 -5.45 -7.32
CA PHE A 169 1.93 -6.79 -7.77
C PHE A 169 2.38 -7.06 -9.21
N VAL A 170 2.21 -6.13 -10.15
CA VAL A 170 2.65 -6.31 -11.55
C VAL A 170 4.17 -6.37 -11.67
N GLU A 171 4.90 -5.53 -10.93
CA GLU A 171 6.37 -5.44 -10.92
C GLU A 171 7.05 -6.51 -10.05
N CYS A 172 6.28 -7.40 -9.41
CA CYS A 172 6.79 -8.46 -8.54
C CYS A 172 7.49 -8.01 -7.25
N CYS A 173 7.11 -6.85 -6.72
CA CYS A 173 7.42 -6.46 -5.34
C CYS A 173 6.37 -6.93 -4.33
N VAL A 174 5.20 -7.37 -4.80
CA VAL A 174 4.14 -7.96 -3.98
C VAL A 174 3.69 -9.27 -4.62
N LEU A 175 3.72 -10.35 -3.83
CA LEU A 175 3.48 -11.73 -4.25
C LEU A 175 4.45 -12.27 -5.31
N GLU A 176 4.54 -13.60 -5.35
CA GLU A 176 5.59 -14.31 -6.07
C GLU A 176 5.54 -14.18 -7.59
N ASN A 177 6.74 -14.16 -8.17
CA ASN A 177 6.95 -14.10 -9.62
C ASN A 177 6.80 -15.51 -10.23
N PRO A 178 5.88 -15.71 -11.20
CA PRO A 178 5.71 -16.99 -11.88
C PRO A 178 6.99 -17.56 -12.52
N ASN A 179 7.94 -16.68 -12.89
CA ASN A 179 9.19 -17.07 -13.52
C ASN A 179 10.29 -17.51 -12.54
N ASN A 180 10.11 -17.27 -11.23
CA ASN A 180 11.05 -17.73 -10.20
C ASN A 180 10.77 -19.17 -9.77
N ALA A 181 9.66 -19.77 -10.20
CA ALA A 181 9.28 -21.15 -9.91
C ALA A 181 10.08 -22.21 -10.72
N THR A 182 11.30 -21.89 -11.13
CA THR A 182 12.17 -22.78 -11.91
C THR A 182 13.60 -22.76 -11.38
N ASN A 183 13.86 -23.61 -10.38
CA ASN A 183 14.71 -24.81 -10.48
C ASN A 183 14.52 -25.70 -9.25
#